data_AF-A0A7W7R6P2-F1
#
_entry.id   AF-A0A7W7R6P2-F1
#
_cell.length_a   1.000
_cell.length_b   1.000
_cell.length_c   1.000
_cell.angle_alpha   90.00
_cell.angle_beta   90.00
_cell.angle_gamma   90.00
#
_symmetry.space_group_name_H-M   'P 1'
#
loop_
_entity.id
_entity.type
_entity.pdbx_description
1 polymer ?
#
loop_
_entity_poly.entity_id
_entity_poly.type
_entity_poly.pdbx_seq_one_letter_code
_entity_poly.pdbx_strand_id
1 'polypeptide(L)'
;MRINQQDTQHDELGRVIYENEPFTGEVETTEPDGRVIELASYQEGIQQDPQQLAQAARTAFDQGALERSAGNVEAARSAFERAVATGDPEIGPMALANLAVLEASAGRIAQARAAFEQAIATGHPDHAPKSLFNFAIFQQRNGELAHARELYEQAVAGGHPEHARKALFNLANLAVQQGRVSEACGLFLRAMEPPFLGDTAARAHRRLLEVDSGRLAEACEVYVRAIADAKANGDEQTAAQARSLLHDLDPQYGRAERTIEVGNRTFKPADIESAEWATGRRPGYGSGYLDVYTRDGQQHTVFVDLGDPHDRQGYDALRELLGPGEL
;
A
#
# COMPACT_ATOMS: atom_id res chain seq x y z
N MET A 1 -1.15 25.39 27.76
CA MET A 1 -0.48 26.70 27.85
C MET A 1 0.99 26.44 28.14
N ARG A 2 1.90 27.12 27.44
CA ARG A 2 3.34 27.01 27.65
C ARG A 2 3.89 28.39 28.04
N ILE A 3 4.72 28.43 29.08
CA ILE A 3 5.34 29.66 29.61
C ILE A 3 6.83 29.41 29.88
N ASN A 4 7.62 30.48 29.92
CA ASN A 4 9.04 30.39 30.28
C ASN A 4 9.20 30.27 31.81
N GLN A 5 10.17 29.47 32.26
CA GLN A 5 10.49 29.33 33.69
C GLN A 5 10.78 30.69 34.36
N GLN A 6 11.35 31.65 33.62
CA GLN A 6 11.65 32.99 34.13
C GLN A 6 10.40 33.82 34.45
N ASP A 7 9.25 33.47 33.85
CA ASP A 7 7.96 34.14 34.09
C ASP A 7 7.16 33.52 35.24
N THR A 8 7.70 32.48 35.88
CA THR A 8 7.05 31.79 36.98
C THR A 8 7.48 32.31 38.34
N GLN A 9 6.59 32.18 39.32
CA GLN A 9 6.91 32.40 40.73
C GLN A 9 6.58 31.13 41.52
N HIS A 10 6.97 31.08 42.80
CA HIS A 10 6.58 30.00 43.71
C HIS A 10 5.76 30.56 44.87
N ASP A 11 4.73 29.83 45.29
CA ASP A 11 3.97 30.14 46.50
C ASP A 11 4.68 29.65 47.77
N GLU A 12 4.08 29.89 48.95
CA GLU A 12 4.62 29.46 50.25
C GLU A 12 4.76 27.92 50.39
N LEU A 13 4.04 27.15 49.56
CA LEU A 13 4.09 25.69 49.50
C LEU A 13 5.09 25.19 48.45
N GLY A 14 5.80 26.09 47.76
CA GLY A 14 6.76 25.76 46.70
C GLY A 14 6.11 25.44 45.34
N ARG A 15 4.79 25.64 45.19
CA ARG A 15 4.07 25.39 43.93
C ARG A 15 4.37 26.49 42.93
N VAL A 16 4.52 26.10 41.66
CA VAL A 16 4.69 27.04 40.54
C VAL A 16 3.37 27.79 40.32
N ILE A 17 3.44 29.12 40.32
CA ILE A 17 2.33 30.03 40.06
C ILE A 17 2.63 30.91 38.84
N TYR A 18 1.58 31.26 38.10
CA TYR A 18 1.61 32.19 36.98
C TYR A 18 0.38 33.10 37.08
N GLU A 19 0.55 34.41 36.89
CA GLU A 19 -0.53 35.40 37.08
C GLU A 19 -1.25 35.31 38.44
N ASN A 20 -0.52 34.94 39.50
CA ASN A 20 -1.00 34.73 40.88
C ASN A 20 -1.90 33.51 41.11
N GLU A 21 -1.97 32.56 40.16
CA GLU A 21 -2.73 31.32 40.30
C GLU A 21 -1.82 30.09 40.13
N PRO A 22 -2.12 28.93 40.77
CA PRO A 22 -1.39 27.68 40.56
C PRO A 22 -1.37 27.27 39.09
N PHE A 23 -0.17 27.13 38.53
CA PHE A 23 -0.02 26.93 37.09
C PHE A 23 -0.34 25.49 36.68
N THR A 24 -1.09 25.33 35.58
CA THR A 24 -1.29 24.04 34.90
C THR A 24 -0.91 24.18 33.43
N GLY A 25 0.09 23.41 33.00
CA GLY A 25 0.64 23.50 31.65
C GLY A 25 2.10 23.10 31.60
N GLU A 26 2.79 23.56 30.55
CA GLU A 26 4.21 23.31 30.35
C GLU A 26 5.04 24.53 30.72
N VAL A 27 6.13 24.32 31.46
CA VAL A 27 7.15 25.33 31.74
C VAL A 27 8.41 24.94 30.99
N GLU A 28 8.89 25.84 30.12
CA GLU A 28 10.15 25.64 29.39
C GLU A 28 11.32 26.34 30.10
N THR A 29 12.45 25.66 30.16
CA THR A 29 13.72 26.23 30.62
C THR A 29 14.57 26.53 29.40
N THR A 30 15.00 27.78 29.25
CA THR A 30 15.80 28.24 28.10
C THR A 30 17.19 28.71 28.52
N GLU A 31 18.19 28.43 27.69
CA GLU A 31 19.52 29.06 27.77
C GLU A 31 19.47 30.55 27.39
N PRO A 32 20.50 31.35 27.75
CA PRO A 32 20.55 32.78 27.41
C PRO A 32 20.51 33.09 25.90
N ASP A 33 20.81 32.11 25.05
CA ASP A 33 20.73 32.20 23.59
C ASP A 33 19.32 31.88 23.03
N GLY A 34 18.36 31.56 23.91
CA GLY A 34 16.98 31.25 23.57
C GLY A 34 16.70 29.76 23.32
N ARG A 35 17.70 28.88 23.46
CA ARG A 35 17.52 27.43 23.25
C ARG A 35 16.78 26.78 24.41
N VAL A 36 15.68 26.06 24.14
CA VAL A 36 14.98 25.25 25.15
C VAL A 36 15.83 24.03 25.53
N ILE A 37 16.12 23.87 26.82
CA ILE A 37 16.94 22.77 27.36
C ILE A 37 16.14 21.81 28.25
N GLU A 38 15.00 22.24 28.77
CA GLU A 38 14.11 21.39 29.56
C GLU A 38 12.66 21.82 29.34
N LEU A 39 11.75 20.85 29.39
CA LEU A 39 10.33 21.08 29.37
C LEU A 39 9.68 20.25 30.47
N ALA A 40 9.08 20.91 31.44
CA ALA A 40 8.46 20.28 32.59
C ALA A 40 6.94 20.52 32.58
N SER A 41 6.17 19.45 32.84
CA SER A 41 4.72 19.53 32.97
C SER A 41 4.32 19.81 34.41
N TYR A 42 3.37 20.71 34.61
CA TYR A 42 2.84 21.08 35.92
C TYR A 42 1.32 20.93 35.96
N GLN A 43 0.80 20.46 37.10
CA GLN A 43 -0.62 20.42 37.40
C GLN A 43 -0.86 21.03 38.78
N GLU A 44 -1.72 22.06 38.85
CA GLU A 44 -1.97 22.85 40.07
C GLU A 44 -0.66 23.33 40.76
N GLY A 45 0.32 23.72 39.94
CA GLY A 45 1.64 24.19 40.38
C GLY A 45 2.60 23.09 40.83
N ILE A 46 2.24 21.81 40.68
CA ILE A 46 3.08 20.67 41.06
C ILE A 46 3.70 20.05 39.80
N GLN A 47 5.02 19.95 39.77
CA GLN A 47 5.74 19.29 38.68
C GLN A 47 5.35 17.81 38.62
N GLN A 48 4.97 17.36 37.44
CA GLN A 48 4.60 15.97 37.18
C GLN A 48 5.86 15.16 36.84
N ASP A 49 5.96 13.94 37.38
CA ASP A 49 7.01 12.99 37.02
C ASP A 49 6.73 12.43 35.61
N PRO A 50 7.62 12.66 34.62
CA PRO A 50 7.44 12.16 33.26
C PRO A 50 7.31 10.63 33.18
N GLN A 51 8.02 9.88 34.05
CA GLN A 51 7.93 8.42 34.05
C GLN A 51 6.56 7.96 34.56
N GLN A 52 6.04 8.64 35.57
CA GLN A 52 4.71 8.34 36.11
C GLN A 52 3.62 8.68 35.10
N LEU A 53 3.74 9.80 34.38
CA LEU A 53 2.81 10.19 33.30
C LEU A 53 2.80 9.16 32.16
N ALA A 54 3.98 8.76 31.68
CA ALA A 54 4.11 7.76 30.63
C ALA A 54 3.52 6.41 31.05
N GLN A 55 3.78 5.99 32.30
CA GLN A 55 3.20 4.76 32.85
C GLN A 55 1.67 4.86 32.99
N ALA A 56 1.15 6.00 33.45
CA ALA A 56 -0.29 6.23 33.55
C ALA A 56 -0.96 6.20 32.17
N ALA A 57 -0.33 6.82 31.16
CA ALA A 57 -0.79 6.82 29.78
C ALA A 57 -0.88 5.38 29.24
N ARG A 58 0.19 4.60 29.41
CA ARG A 58 0.24 3.19 29.02
C ARG A 58 -0.87 2.38 29.68
N THR A 59 -0.99 2.46 31.01
CA THR A 59 -1.98 1.71 31.77
C THR A 59 -3.41 2.06 31.34
N ALA A 60 -3.70 3.35 31.15
CA ALA A 60 -5.00 3.80 30.67
C ALA A 60 -5.29 3.31 29.25
N PHE A 61 -4.29 3.34 28.36
CA PHE A 61 -4.44 2.82 26.99
C PHE A 61 -4.70 1.30 26.97
N ASP A 62 -3.92 0.53 27.73
CA ASP A 62 -4.05 -0.93 27.80
C ASP A 62 -5.41 -1.33 28.37
N GLN A 63 -5.89 -0.60 29.39
CA GLN A 63 -7.26 -0.76 29.89
C GLN A 63 -8.30 -0.46 28.80
N GLY A 64 -8.13 0.63 28.05
CA GLY A 64 -9.05 0.98 26.95
C GLY A 64 -9.11 -0.12 25.88
N ALA A 65 -7.96 -0.69 25.52
CA ALA A 65 -7.89 -1.81 24.59
C ALA A 65 -8.57 -3.07 25.13
N LEU A 66 -8.39 -3.38 26.42
CA LEU A 66 -9.04 -4.51 27.09
C LEU A 66 -10.57 -4.34 27.10
N GLU A 67 -11.07 -3.20 27.58
CA GLU A 67 -12.50 -2.92 27.66
C GLU A 67 -13.16 -2.92 26.27
N ARG A 68 -12.46 -2.42 25.25
CA ARG A 68 -12.94 -2.49 23.86
C ARG A 68 -13.09 -3.94 23.41
N SER A 69 -12.11 -4.80 23.71
CA SER A 69 -12.19 -6.22 23.33
C SER A 69 -13.27 -6.98 24.10
N ALA A 70 -13.59 -6.55 25.32
CA ALA A 70 -14.72 -7.02 26.11
C ALA A 70 -16.10 -6.46 25.66
N GLY A 71 -16.12 -5.49 24.74
CA GLY A 71 -17.36 -4.84 24.26
C GLY A 71 -17.90 -3.75 25.18
N ASN A 72 -17.16 -3.36 26.22
CA ASN A 72 -17.54 -2.33 27.18
C ASN A 72 -17.22 -0.93 26.63
N VAL A 73 -18.04 -0.44 25.70
CA VAL A 73 -17.77 0.80 24.94
C VAL A 73 -17.50 2.02 25.82
N GLU A 74 -18.28 2.27 26.88
CA GLU A 74 -18.07 3.45 27.73
C GLU A 74 -16.81 3.35 28.61
N ALA A 75 -16.50 2.14 29.11
CA ALA A 75 -15.29 1.93 29.88
C ALA A 75 -14.05 2.10 29.00
N ALA A 76 -14.10 1.60 27.76
CA ALA A 76 -13.05 1.77 26.78
C ALA A 76 -12.84 3.25 26.42
N ARG A 77 -13.93 3.99 26.18
CA ARG A 77 -13.89 5.44 25.96
C ARG A 77 -13.19 6.14 27.11
N SER A 78 -13.69 5.96 28.34
CA SER A 78 -13.15 6.66 29.51
C SER A 78 -11.66 6.36 29.71
N ALA A 79 -11.25 5.12 29.48
CA ALA A 79 -9.85 4.73 29.56
C ALA A 79 -8.99 5.39 28.47
N PHE A 80 -9.45 5.45 27.22
CA PHE A 80 -8.73 6.18 26.16
C PHE A 80 -8.69 7.68 26.41
N GLU A 81 -9.78 8.31 26.86
CA GLU A 81 -9.80 9.73 27.23
C GLU A 81 -8.78 10.05 28.33
N ARG A 82 -8.64 9.18 29.34
CA ARG A 82 -7.59 9.32 30.36
C ARG A 82 -6.19 9.19 29.76
N ALA A 83 -5.97 8.27 28.82
CA ALA A 83 -4.68 8.13 28.14
C ALA A 83 -4.33 9.36 27.29
N VAL A 84 -5.33 10.02 26.69
CA VAL A 84 -5.15 11.29 25.97
C VAL A 84 -4.85 12.43 26.94
N ALA A 85 -5.54 12.48 28.08
CA ALA A 85 -5.40 13.55 29.07
C ALA A 85 -4.01 13.60 29.74
N THR A 86 -3.22 12.53 29.67
CA THR A 86 -1.82 12.57 30.17
C THR A 86 -0.92 13.45 29.32
N GLY A 87 -1.31 13.75 28.07
CA GLY A 87 -0.48 14.50 27.13
C GLY A 87 0.75 13.74 26.64
N ASP A 88 0.82 12.42 26.86
CA ASP A 88 1.96 11.62 26.42
C ASP A 88 2.10 11.67 24.88
N PRO A 89 3.29 12.03 24.35
CA PRO A 89 3.47 12.31 22.94
C PRO A 89 3.35 11.07 22.04
N GLU A 90 3.55 9.88 22.59
CA GLU A 90 3.46 8.62 21.84
C GLU A 90 2.08 7.96 22.06
N ILE A 91 1.58 7.99 23.30
CA ILE A 91 0.32 7.31 23.67
C ILE A 91 -0.90 8.14 23.39
N GLY A 92 -0.84 9.45 23.58
CA GLY A 92 -1.95 10.36 23.31
C GLY A 92 -2.47 10.22 21.87
N PRO A 93 -1.61 10.35 20.83
CA PRO A 93 -2.03 10.16 19.43
C PRO A 93 -2.58 8.77 19.14
N MET A 94 -1.96 7.72 19.72
CA MET A 94 -2.43 6.35 19.58
C MET A 94 -3.82 6.15 20.23
N ALA A 95 -4.04 6.72 21.41
CA ALA A 95 -5.30 6.66 22.14
C ALA A 95 -6.40 7.43 21.40
N LEU A 96 -6.11 8.62 20.87
CA LEU A 96 -7.03 9.38 20.02
C LEU A 96 -7.46 8.59 18.77
N ALA A 97 -6.51 7.97 18.07
CA ALA A 97 -6.82 7.15 16.90
C ALA A 97 -7.74 5.95 17.25
N ASN A 98 -7.52 5.32 18.40
CA ASN A 98 -8.35 4.21 18.87
C ASN A 98 -9.72 4.67 19.37
N LEU A 99 -9.78 5.81 20.04
CA LEU A 99 -11.02 6.47 20.46
C LEU A 99 -11.86 6.81 19.24
N ALA A 100 -11.29 7.41 18.19
CA ALA A 100 -12.01 7.73 16.97
C ALA A 100 -12.66 6.51 16.30
N VAL A 101 -11.93 5.39 16.25
CA VAL A 101 -12.47 4.12 15.72
C VAL A 101 -13.55 3.53 16.64
N LEU A 102 -13.38 3.64 17.97
CA LEU A 102 -14.38 3.22 18.94
C LEU A 102 -15.69 4.01 18.77
N GLU A 103 -15.60 5.34 18.73
CA GLU A 103 -16.73 6.25 18.49
C GLU A 103 -17.44 5.94 17.17
N ALA A 104 -16.66 5.71 16.10
CA ALA A 104 -17.18 5.34 14.79
C ALA A 104 -17.96 4.01 14.84
N SER A 105 -17.41 2.99 15.53
CA SER A 105 -18.09 1.70 15.68
C SER A 105 -19.35 1.77 16.56
N ALA A 106 -19.38 2.71 17.50
CA ALA A 106 -20.54 2.98 18.35
C ALA A 106 -21.61 3.88 17.70
N GLY A 107 -21.42 4.31 16.44
CA GLY A 107 -22.37 5.18 15.71
C GLY A 107 -22.36 6.65 16.17
N ARG A 108 -21.34 7.06 16.92
CA ARG A 108 -21.24 8.40 17.53
C ARG A 108 -20.51 9.35 16.59
N ILE A 109 -21.23 9.78 15.56
CA ILE A 109 -20.64 10.41 14.38
C ILE A 109 -19.85 11.69 14.71
N ALA A 110 -20.42 12.57 15.53
CA ALA A 110 -19.77 13.83 15.88
C ALA A 110 -18.48 13.61 16.70
N GLN A 111 -18.52 12.68 17.66
CA GLN A 111 -17.39 12.31 18.51
C GLN A 111 -16.28 11.65 17.68
N ALA A 112 -16.65 10.76 16.75
CA ALA A 112 -15.69 10.13 15.85
C ALA A 112 -14.96 11.16 14.98
N ARG A 113 -15.69 12.12 14.39
CA ARG A 113 -15.10 13.22 13.60
C ARG A 113 -14.10 14.03 14.42
N ALA A 114 -14.52 14.50 15.60
CA ALA A 114 -13.66 15.27 16.49
C ALA A 114 -12.39 14.50 16.89
N ALA A 115 -12.52 13.21 17.24
CA ALA A 115 -11.38 12.39 17.62
C ALA A 115 -10.43 12.11 16.43
N PHE A 116 -10.95 11.90 15.22
CA PHE A 116 -10.12 11.77 14.02
C PHE A 116 -9.36 13.07 13.71
N GLU A 117 -10.04 14.20 13.74
CA GLU A 117 -9.43 15.52 13.51
C GLU A 117 -8.32 15.80 14.53
N GLN A 118 -8.57 15.52 15.81
CA GLN A 118 -7.56 15.64 16.86
C GLN A 118 -6.37 14.70 16.62
N ALA A 119 -6.61 13.43 16.30
CA ALA A 119 -5.56 12.47 16.01
C ALA A 119 -4.67 12.92 14.83
N ILE A 120 -5.27 13.48 13.78
CA ILE A 120 -4.55 14.03 12.62
C ILE A 120 -3.74 15.26 13.01
N ALA A 121 -4.33 16.16 13.80
CA ALA A 121 -3.69 17.40 14.27
C ALA A 121 -2.45 17.16 15.14
N THR A 122 -2.32 15.96 15.75
CA THR A 122 -1.09 15.60 16.49
C THR A 122 0.15 15.57 15.61
N GLY A 123 0.01 15.35 14.29
CA GLY A 123 1.13 15.19 13.38
C GLY A 123 2.02 13.96 13.65
N HIS A 124 1.59 13.04 14.53
CA HIS A 124 2.38 11.87 14.87
C HIS A 124 2.64 11.00 13.63
N PRO A 125 3.90 10.62 13.34
CA PRO A 125 4.30 10.02 12.06
C PRO A 125 3.53 8.76 11.69
N ASP A 126 3.23 7.89 12.66
CA ASP A 126 2.49 6.65 12.39
C ASP A 126 0.97 6.78 12.57
N HIS A 127 0.51 7.57 13.56
CA HIS A 127 -0.90 7.61 13.96
C HIS A 127 -1.71 8.65 13.18
N ALA A 128 -1.12 9.78 12.78
CA ALA A 128 -1.84 10.80 12.01
C ALA A 128 -2.20 10.29 10.59
N PRO A 129 -1.28 9.69 9.80
CA PRO A 129 -1.64 9.17 8.47
C PRO A 129 -2.67 8.04 8.51
N LYS A 130 -2.56 7.16 9.53
CA LYS A 130 -3.54 6.10 9.77
C LYS A 130 -4.92 6.66 10.09
N SER A 131 -4.98 7.68 10.94
CA SER A 131 -6.22 8.35 11.33
C SER A 131 -6.86 9.07 10.15
N LEU A 132 -6.06 9.76 9.33
CA LEU A 132 -6.52 10.41 8.10
C LEU A 132 -7.15 9.40 7.13
N PHE A 133 -6.49 8.27 6.88
CA PHE A 133 -7.03 7.21 6.04
C PHE A 133 -8.32 6.59 6.60
N ASN A 134 -8.36 6.29 7.90
CA ASN A 134 -9.56 5.75 8.55
C ASN A 134 -10.70 6.76 8.57
N PHE A 135 -10.40 8.06 8.70
CA PHE A 135 -11.39 9.11 8.65
C PHE A 135 -12.02 9.21 7.26
N ALA A 136 -11.22 9.09 6.20
CA ALA A 136 -11.73 9.03 4.83
C ALA A 136 -12.71 7.84 4.63
N ILE A 137 -12.36 6.65 5.11
CA ILE A 137 -13.26 5.48 5.10
C ILE A 137 -14.54 5.77 5.89
N PHE A 138 -14.41 6.36 7.08
CA PHE A 138 -15.54 6.70 7.93
C PHE A 138 -16.50 7.67 7.24
N GLN A 139 -15.99 8.74 6.64
CA GLN A 139 -16.78 9.71 5.89
C GLN A 139 -17.47 9.07 4.69
N GLN A 140 -16.76 8.20 3.95
CA GLN A 140 -17.34 7.46 2.83
C GLN A 140 -18.51 6.57 3.26
N ARG A 141 -18.36 5.83 4.37
CA ARG A 141 -19.42 4.95 4.92
C ARG A 141 -20.65 5.73 5.40
N ASN A 142 -20.47 6.99 5.79
CA ASN A 142 -21.55 7.89 6.19
C ASN A 142 -22.13 8.71 5.02
N GLY A 143 -21.72 8.44 3.77
CA GLY A 143 -22.26 9.10 2.57
C GLY A 143 -21.61 10.44 2.23
N GLU A 144 -20.60 10.88 2.99
CA GLU A 144 -19.90 12.16 2.80
C GLU A 144 -18.80 12.02 1.74
N LEU A 145 -19.19 11.67 0.51
CA LEU A 145 -18.27 11.25 -0.54
C LEU A 145 -17.26 12.33 -0.96
N ALA A 146 -17.67 13.60 -0.97
CA ALA A 146 -16.77 14.71 -1.30
C ALA A 146 -15.66 14.86 -0.25
N HIS A 147 -16.03 14.89 1.04
CA HIS A 147 -15.06 14.97 2.12
C HIS A 147 -14.17 13.72 2.20
N ALA A 148 -14.74 12.53 1.98
CA ALA A 148 -13.96 11.30 1.91
C ALA A 148 -12.89 11.36 0.81
N ARG A 149 -13.25 11.90 -0.37
CA ARG A 149 -12.31 12.11 -1.47
C ARG A 149 -11.17 13.04 -1.05
N GLU A 150 -11.48 14.20 -0.48
CA GLU A 150 -10.47 15.16 -0.01
C GLU A 150 -9.51 14.53 1.00
N LEU A 151 -10.03 13.77 1.97
CA LEU A 151 -9.21 13.09 2.98
C LEU A 151 -8.31 12.01 2.38
N TYR A 152 -8.79 11.24 1.39
CA TYR A 152 -7.92 10.30 0.69
C TYR A 152 -6.86 11.03 -0.15
N GLU A 153 -7.20 12.13 -0.83
CA GLU A 153 -6.23 12.93 -1.59
C GLU A 153 -5.14 13.50 -0.67
N GLN A 154 -5.51 13.96 0.53
CA GLN A 154 -4.57 14.35 1.58
C GLN A 154 -3.70 13.17 2.04
N ALA A 155 -4.27 11.97 2.23
CA ALA A 155 -3.51 10.79 2.63
C ALA A 155 -2.49 10.37 1.54
N VAL A 156 -2.84 10.53 0.26
CA VAL A 156 -1.91 10.32 -0.86
C VAL A 156 -0.81 11.37 -0.85
N ALA A 157 -1.15 12.65 -0.67
CA ALA A 157 -0.19 13.75 -0.64
C ALA A 157 0.77 13.66 0.55
N GLY A 158 0.31 13.15 1.70
CA GLY A 158 1.13 12.92 2.89
C GLY A 158 2.19 11.84 2.72
N GLY A 159 2.10 10.99 1.68
CA GLY A 159 3.18 10.10 1.26
C GLY A 159 3.50 8.94 2.21
N HIS A 160 2.70 8.69 3.25
CA HIS A 160 2.93 7.56 4.15
C HIS A 160 2.87 6.23 3.34
N PRO A 161 3.92 5.39 3.35
CA PRO A 161 4.09 4.27 2.43
C PRO A 161 2.87 3.35 2.27
N GLU A 162 2.27 2.92 3.39
CA GLU A 162 1.12 2.02 3.38
C GLU A 162 -0.21 2.75 3.09
N HIS A 163 -0.49 3.79 3.87
CA HIS A 163 -1.76 4.51 3.82
C HIS A 163 -1.97 5.28 2.51
N ALA A 164 -0.92 5.79 1.87
CA ALA A 164 -1.02 6.43 0.56
C ALA A 164 -1.47 5.44 -0.52
N ARG A 165 -0.92 4.21 -0.54
CA ARG A 165 -1.32 3.16 -1.50
C ARG A 165 -2.77 2.71 -1.25
N LYS A 166 -3.16 2.51 0.01
CA LYS A 166 -4.55 2.19 0.36
C LYS A 166 -5.52 3.32 0.00
N ALA A 167 -5.12 4.58 0.18
CA ALA A 167 -5.92 5.74 -0.20
C ALA A 167 -6.11 5.84 -1.71
N LEU A 168 -5.07 5.59 -2.52
CA LEU A 168 -5.18 5.50 -3.98
C LEU A 168 -6.19 4.43 -4.40
N PHE A 169 -6.11 3.24 -3.81
CA PHE A 169 -7.06 2.15 -4.10
C PHE A 169 -8.50 2.53 -3.76
N ASN A 170 -8.74 3.21 -2.62
CA ASN A 170 -10.08 3.63 -2.25
C ASN A 170 -10.60 4.81 -3.08
N LEU A 171 -9.73 5.76 -3.46
CA LEU A 171 -10.07 6.81 -4.42
C LEU A 171 -10.48 6.23 -5.78
N ALA A 172 -9.75 5.21 -6.25
CA ALA A 172 -10.09 4.51 -7.47
C ALA A 172 -11.49 3.90 -7.38
N ASN A 173 -11.80 3.19 -6.29
CA ASN A 173 -13.13 2.63 -6.06
C ASN A 173 -14.23 3.70 -5.98
N LEU A 174 -13.94 4.85 -5.37
CA LEU A 174 -14.87 5.97 -5.32
C LEU A 174 -15.12 6.56 -6.72
N ALA A 175 -14.07 6.66 -7.55
CA ALA A 175 -14.20 7.07 -8.94
C ALA A 175 -15.03 6.07 -9.77
N VAL A 176 -14.87 4.76 -9.54
CA VAL A 176 -15.73 3.72 -10.15
C VAL A 176 -17.20 3.92 -9.75
N GLN A 177 -17.49 4.13 -8.47
CA GLN A 177 -18.85 4.37 -7.97
C GLN A 177 -19.50 5.59 -8.63
N GLN A 178 -18.69 6.56 -9.04
CA GLN A 178 -19.13 7.80 -9.68
C GLN A 178 -19.04 7.75 -11.21
N GLY A 179 -18.78 6.58 -11.80
CA GLY A 179 -18.71 6.36 -13.25
C GLY A 179 -17.46 6.94 -13.94
N ARG A 180 -16.46 7.41 -13.18
CA ARG A 180 -15.23 8.00 -13.72
C ARG A 180 -14.17 6.92 -13.95
N VAL A 181 -14.43 6.07 -14.94
CA VAL A 181 -13.63 4.87 -15.25
C VAL A 181 -12.16 5.20 -15.53
N SER A 182 -11.88 6.17 -16.42
CA SER A 182 -10.49 6.51 -16.77
C SER A 182 -9.67 7.00 -15.57
N GLU A 183 -10.29 7.80 -14.69
CA GLU A 183 -9.67 8.23 -13.44
C GLU A 183 -9.38 7.04 -12.52
N ALA A 184 -10.37 6.15 -12.35
CA ALA A 184 -10.23 4.96 -11.53
C ALA A 184 -9.08 4.07 -12.01
N CYS A 185 -8.97 3.83 -13.31
CA CYS A 185 -7.89 3.03 -13.88
C CYS A 185 -6.51 3.63 -13.58
N GLY A 186 -6.33 4.95 -13.76
CA GLY A 186 -5.08 5.63 -13.42
C GLY A 186 -4.74 5.54 -11.93
N LEU A 187 -5.74 5.65 -11.05
CA LEU A 187 -5.56 5.50 -9.62
C LEU A 187 -5.23 4.06 -9.20
N PHE A 188 -5.83 3.04 -9.83
CA PHE A 188 -5.45 1.63 -9.60
C PHE A 188 -4.01 1.35 -10.02
N LEU A 189 -3.59 1.80 -11.21
CA LEU A 189 -2.21 1.66 -11.67
C LEU A 189 -1.21 2.29 -10.69
N ARG A 190 -1.52 3.49 -10.17
CA ARG A 190 -0.73 4.09 -9.09
C ARG A 190 -0.78 3.25 -7.82
N ALA A 191 -1.93 2.74 -7.38
CA ALA A 191 -2.00 1.91 -6.17
C ALA A 191 -1.20 0.59 -6.28
N MET A 192 -0.89 0.13 -7.50
CA MET A 192 -0.10 -1.06 -7.77
C MET A 192 1.41 -0.86 -7.64
N GLU A 193 1.92 0.37 -7.64
CA GLU A 193 3.37 0.65 -7.56
C GLU A 193 3.95 0.37 -6.16
N PRO A 194 5.28 0.14 -6.05
CA PRO A 194 5.95 -0.09 -4.75
C PRO A 194 5.90 1.14 -3.83
N PRO A 195 6.01 1.00 -2.50
CA PRO A 195 6.31 -0.24 -1.79
C PRO A 195 5.10 -1.17 -1.68
N PHE A 196 5.33 -2.47 -1.88
CA PHE A 196 4.28 -3.50 -1.84
C PHE A 196 3.94 -3.90 -0.41
N LEU A 197 3.18 -3.05 0.27
CA LEU A 197 2.76 -3.26 1.65
C LEU A 197 1.35 -3.89 1.69
N GLY A 198 1.27 -5.10 2.25
CA GLY A 198 0.04 -5.88 2.31
C GLY A 198 -0.47 -6.32 0.93
N ASP A 199 -1.78 -6.39 0.77
CA ASP A 199 -2.46 -6.91 -0.43
C ASP A 199 -2.96 -5.82 -1.41
N THR A 200 -2.63 -4.56 -1.15
CA THR A 200 -3.19 -3.40 -1.87
C THR A 200 -2.95 -3.49 -3.38
N ALA A 201 -1.72 -3.81 -3.80
CA ALA A 201 -1.36 -3.91 -5.22
C ALA A 201 -2.13 -5.04 -5.92
N ALA A 202 -2.26 -6.20 -5.29
CA ALA A 202 -3.01 -7.34 -5.84
C ALA A 202 -4.52 -7.07 -5.92
N ARG A 203 -5.07 -6.33 -4.96
CA ARG A 203 -6.47 -5.88 -5.03
C ARG A 203 -6.67 -4.84 -6.12
N ALA A 204 -5.73 -3.92 -6.26
CA ALA A 204 -5.77 -2.87 -7.28
C ALA A 204 -5.72 -3.45 -8.70
N HIS A 205 -4.81 -4.39 -9.00
CA HIS A 205 -4.74 -4.96 -10.34
C HIS A 205 -5.99 -5.78 -10.69
N ARG A 206 -6.58 -6.50 -9.71
CA ARG A 206 -7.79 -7.29 -9.96
C ARG A 206 -8.96 -6.37 -10.27
N ARG A 207 -9.08 -5.31 -9.46
CA ARG A 207 -10.14 -4.32 -9.66
C ARG A 207 -9.97 -3.55 -10.96
N LEU A 208 -8.73 -3.26 -11.37
CA LEU A 208 -8.43 -2.67 -12.66
C LEU A 208 -8.95 -3.54 -13.81
N LEU A 209 -8.65 -4.84 -13.82
CA LEU A 209 -9.10 -5.75 -14.88
C LEU A 209 -10.60 -6.01 -14.88
N GLU A 210 -11.24 -5.99 -13.71
CA GLU A 210 -12.70 -6.03 -13.61
C GLU A 210 -13.38 -4.80 -14.22
N VAL A 211 -12.75 -3.62 -14.08
CA VAL A 211 -13.27 -2.35 -14.58
C VAL A 211 -12.94 -2.16 -16.07
N ASP A 212 -11.72 -2.54 -16.48
CA ASP A 212 -11.23 -2.41 -17.84
C ASP A 212 -10.17 -3.49 -18.13
N SER A 213 -10.61 -4.62 -18.71
CA SER A 213 -9.74 -5.74 -19.07
C SER A 213 -8.73 -5.37 -20.16
N GLY A 214 -8.95 -4.29 -20.92
CA GLY A 214 -8.03 -3.82 -21.96
C GLY A 214 -6.72 -3.27 -21.41
N ARG A 215 -6.63 -3.02 -20.09
CA ARG A 215 -5.47 -2.43 -19.42
C ARG A 215 -4.50 -3.45 -18.83
N LEU A 216 -4.60 -4.72 -19.22
CA LEU A 216 -3.68 -5.77 -18.77
C LEU A 216 -2.22 -5.42 -19.07
N ALA A 217 -1.92 -4.92 -20.28
CA ALA A 217 -0.56 -4.54 -20.65
C ALA A 217 0.01 -3.45 -19.72
N GLU A 218 -0.74 -2.37 -19.49
CA GLU A 218 -0.35 -1.30 -18.56
C GLU A 218 -0.15 -1.82 -17.12
N ALA A 219 -1.03 -2.72 -16.68
CA ALA A 219 -0.96 -3.33 -15.36
C ALA A 219 0.33 -4.16 -15.18
N CYS A 220 0.71 -4.94 -16.20
CA CYS A 220 1.94 -5.71 -16.17
C CYS A 220 3.19 -4.81 -16.25
N GLU A 221 3.15 -3.75 -17.05
CA GLU A 221 4.24 -2.77 -17.15
C GLU A 221 4.60 -2.14 -15.81
N VAL A 222 3.63 -1.87 -14.92
CA VAL A 222 3.88 -1.37 -13.57
C VAL A 222 4.84 -2.29 -12.81
N TYR A 223 4.59 -3.60 -12.82
CA TYR A 223 5.44 -4.56 -12.13
C TYR A 223 6.77 -4.79 -12.84
N VAL A 224 6.81 -4.81 -14.18
CA VAL A 224 8.06 -4.90 -14.95
C VAL A 224 9.01 -3.76 -14.59
N ARG A 225 8.49 -2.52 -14.61
CA ARG A 225 9.26 -1.34 -14.24
C ARG A 225 9.73 -1.44 -12.79
N ALA A 226 8.86 -1.84 -11.86
CA ALA A 226 9.24 -2.03 -10.46
C ALA A 226 10.35 -3.08 -10.29
N ILE A 227 10.34 -4.18 -11.05
CA ILE A 227 11.43 -5.18 -11.05
C ILE A 227 12.74 -4.56 -11.53
N ALA A 228 12.70 -3.82 -12.64
CA ALA A 228 13.89 -3.20 -13.23
C ALA A 228 14.51 -2.15 -12.28
N ASP A 229 13.69 -1.25 -11.74
CA ASP A 229 14.13 -0.20 -10.83
C ASP A 229 14.66 -0.79 -9.51
N ALA A 230 13.98 -1.78 -8.94
CA ALA A 230 14.42 -2.43 -7.71
C ALA A 230 15.76 -3.16 -7.90
N LYS A 231 15.96 -3.86 -9.03
CA LYS A 231 17.26 -4.47 -9.38
C LYS A 231 18.37 -3.44 -9.55
N ALA A 232 18.09 -2.32 -10.22
CA ALA A 232 19.06 -1.25 -10.41
C ALA A 232 19.53 -0.66 -9.07
N ASN A 233 18.65 -0.64 -8.06
CA ASN A 233 18.94 -0.14 -6.71
C ASN A 233 19.41 -1.22 -5.73
N GLY A 234 19.54 -2.48 -6.16
CA GLY A 234 19.91 -3.60 -5.28
C GLY A 234 18.83 -4.06 -4.29
N ASP A 235 17.58 -3.65 -4.48
CA ASP A 235 16.43 -4.04 -3.66
C ASP A 235 15.81 -5.36 -4.19
N GLU A 236 16.44 -6.49 -3.84
CA GLU A 236 15.98 -7.80 -4.28
C GLU A 236 14.61 -8.19 -3.68
N GLN A 237 14.25 -7.62 -2.52
CA GLN A 237 12.97 -7.88 -1.87
C GLN A 237 11.80 -7.31 -2.68
N THR A 238 11.88 -6.02 -3.05
CA THR A 238 10.87 -5.38 -3.91
C THR A 238 10.81 -6.06 -5.27
N ALA A 239 11.97 -6.43 -5.85
CA ALA A 239 12.01 -7.13 -7.12
C ALA A 239 11.32 -8.51 -7.05
N ALA A 240 11.50 -9.26 -5.97
CA ALA A 240 10.85 -10.55 -5.76
C ALA A 240 9.33 -10.41 -5.58
N GLN A 241 8.88 -9.43 -4.79
CA GLN A 241 7.46 -9.13 -4.62
C GLN A 241 6.79 -8.73 -5.94
N ALA A 242 7.42 -7.85 -6.72
CA ALA A 242 6.91 -7.46 -8.04
C ALA A 242 6.81 -8.66 -9.01
N ARG A 243 7.78 -9.58 -9.00
CA ARG A 243 7.71 -10.82 -9.80
C ARG A 243 6.53 -11.70 -9.40
N SER A 244 6.28 -11.85 -8.10
CA SER A 244 5.11 -12.59 -7.62
C SER A 244 3.81 -11.95 -8.08
N LEU A 245 3.68 -10.63 -7.91
CA LEU A 245 2.49 -9.88 -8.33
C LEU A 245 2.28 -9.92 -9.85
N LEU A 246 3.36 -9.89 -10.63
CA LEU A 246 3.31 -10.03 -12.08
C LEU A 246 2.84 -11.42 -12.50
N HIS A 247 3.38 -12.47 -11.86
CA HIS A 247 2.95 -13.84 -12.10
C HIS A 247 1.48 -14.06 -11.70
N ASP A 248 1.03 -13.45 -10.61
CA ASP A 248 -0.38 -13.52 -10.18
C ASP A 248 -1.31 -12.79 -11.16
N LEU A 249 -0.85 -11.67 -11.73
CA LEU A 249 -1.60 -10.89 -12.70
C LEU A 249 -1.68 -11.58 -14.07
N ASP A 250 -0.54 -12.08 -14.55
CA ASP A 250 -0.44 -12.83 -15.80
C ASP A 250 0.73 -13.84 -15.71
N PRO A 251 0.42 -15.13 -15.48
CA PRO A 251 1.42 -16.19 -15.38
C PRO A 251 2.22 -16.42 -16.67
N GLN A 252 1.72 -15.92 -17.81
CA GLN A 252 2.39 -16.03 -19.11
C GLN A 252 3.28 -14.83 -19.39
N TYR A 253 3.13 -13.75 -18.63
CA TYR A 253 3.86 -12.51 -18.85
C TYR A 253 5.36 -12.70 -18.65
N GLY A 254 6.15 -12.28 -19.63
CA GLY A 254 7.60 -12.43 -19.57
C GLY A 254 8.10 -13.87 -19.70
N ARG A 255 7.24 -14.84 -20.03
CA ARG A 255 7.72 -15.97 -20.86
C ARG A 255 8.19 -15.30 -22.15
N ALA A 256 9.51 -15.09 -22.27
CA ALA A 256 10.14 -14.67 -23.51
C ALA A 256 9.42 -15.37 -24.65
N GLU A 257 9.10 -14.65 -25.74
CA GLU A 257 8.58 -15.21 -26.99
C GLU A 257 9.22 -16.60 -27.15
N ARG A 258 8.46 -17.67 -26.88
CA ARG A 258 9.06 -19.01 -26.80
C ARG A 258 9.59 -19.28 -28.18
N THR A 259 10.89 -19.14 -28.37
CA THR A 259 11.47 -19.42 -29.65
C THR A 259 11.28 -20.90 -29.92
N ILE A 260 10.84 -21.22 -31.12
CA ILE A 260 10.65 -22.59 -31.56
C ILE A 260 11.96 -23.02 -32.22
N GLU A 261 12.66 -23.95 -31.57
CA GLU A 261 13.89 -24.53 -32.07
C GLU A 261 13.56 -25.85 -32.78
N VAL A 262 13.77 -25.92 -34.09
CA VAL A 262 13.47 -27.09 -34.91
C VAL A 262 14.63 -27.36 -35.85
N GLY A 263 15.20 -28.56 -35.78
CA GLY A 263 16.43 -28.89 -36.48
C GLY A 263 17.56 -27.99 -35.99
N ASN A 264 18.17 -27.26 -36.91
CA ASN A 264 19.27 -26.34 -36.63
C ASN A 264 18.87 -24.87 -36.63
N ARG A 265 17.56 -24.56 -36.54
CA ARG A 265 17.06 -23.18 -36.59
C ARG A 265 16.16 -22.85 -35.41
N THR A 266 16.17 -21.56 -35.08
CA THR A 266 15.38 -20.95 -34.03
C THR A 266 14.45 -19.92 -34.67
N PHE A 267 13.15 -20.03 -34.40
CA PHE A 267 12.13 -19.16 -34.95
C PHE A 267 11.38 -18.44 -33.83
N LYS A 268 10.93 -17.21 -34.08
CA LYS A 268 9.93 -16.58 -33.21
C LYS A 268 8.54 -17.05 -33.65
N PRO A 269 7.63 -17.43 -32.74
CA PRO A 269 6.29 -17.88 -33.11
C PRO A 269 5.52 -16.87 -33.97
N ALA A 270 5.70 -15.57 -33.73
CA ALA A 270 5.03 -14.51 -34.49
C ALA A 270 5.48 -14.44 -35.95
N ASP A 271 6.70 -14.90 -36.26
CA ASP A 271 7.27 -14.83 -37.61
C ASP A 271 6.83 -16.01 -38.48
N ILE A 272 6.33 -17.09 -37.89
CA ILE A 272 5.93 -18.31 -38.62
C ILE A 272 4.54 -18.11 -39.22
N GLU A 273 4.43 -18.38 -40.51
CA GLU A 273 3.18 -18.35 -41.28
C GLU A 273 2.58 -19.76 -41.43
N SER A 274 3.40 -20.72 -41.84
CA SER A 274 3.01 -22.13 -41.99
C SER A 274 4.24 -23.03 -41.97
N ALA A 275 4.04 -24.33 -41.88
CA ALA A 275 5.12 -25.31 -42.05
C ALA A 275 4.58 -26.58 -42.69
N GLU A 276 5.31 -27.18 -43.62
CA GLU A 276 4.91 -28.44 -44.23
C GLU A 276 6.11 -29.35 -44.46
N TRP A 277 5.90 -30.66 -44.42
CA TRP A 277 6.95 -31.58 -44.83
C TRP A 277 7.24 -31.37 -46.31
N ALA A 278 8.51 -31.27 -46.70
CA ALA A 278 8.93 -31.06 -48.10
C ALA A 278 8.41 -32.17 -49.05
N THR A 279 8.08 -33.33 -48.49
CA THR A 279 7.46 -34.47 -49.20
C THR A 279 5.92 -34.41 -49.27
N GLY A 280 5.30 -33.35 -48.75
CA GLY A 280 3.86 -33.14 -48.61
C GLY A 280 3.17 -34.09 -47.61
N ARG A 281 3.95 -34.93 -46.92
CA ARG A 281 3.46 -35.90 -45.93
C ARG A 281 4.53 -36.10 -44.87
N ARG A 282 4.08 -36.24 -43.61
CA ARG A 282 4.93 -36.65 -42.49
C ARG A 282 5.67 -37.95 -42.80
N PRO A 283 7.00 -38.03 -42.58
CA PRO A 283 7.77 -39.25 -42.75
C PRO A 283 7.20 -40.41 -41.95
N GLY A 284 7.13 -41.59 -42.57
CA GLY A 284 6.72 -42.82 -41.88
C GLY A 284 7.74 -43.31 -40.85
N TYR A 285 9.01 -42.90 -40.97
CA TYR A 285 10.10 -43.26 -40.06
C TYR A 285 11.01 -42.07 -39.77
N GLY A 286 11.21 -41.80 -38.48
CA GLY A 286 12.36 -41.09 -37.91
C GLY A 286 12.47 -39.62 -38.29
N SER A 287 12.85 -39.32 -39.53
CA SER A 287 13.33 -38.00 -39.92
C SER A 287 12.90 -37.58 -41.33
N GLY A 288 12.97 -36.28 -41.60
CA GLY A 288 12.68 -35.71 -42.90
C GLY A 288 13.01 -34.22 -42.97
N TYR A 289 12.74 -33.62 -44.12
CA TYR A 289 12.87 -32.17 -44.29
C TYR A 289 11.53 -31.48 -44.09
N LEU A 290 11.50 -30.49 -43.21
CA LEU A 290 10.36 -29.64 -42.93
C LEU A 290 10.66 -28.25 -43.51
N ASP A 291 9.75 -27.74 -44.34
CA ASP A 291 9.78 -26.38 -44.84
C ASP A 291 8.97 -25.50 -43.90
N VAL A 292 9.63 -24.51 -43.29
CA VAL A 292 8.99 -23.49 -42.44
C VAL A 292 8.91 -22.19 -43.24
N TYR A 293 7.70 -21.67 -43.42
CA TYR A 293 7.43 -20.41 -44.11
C TYR A 293 7.24 -19.31 -43.09
N THR A 294 7.96 -18.21 -43.27
CA THR A 294 7.85 -17.02 -42.42
C THR A 294 7.06 -15.92 -43.10
N ARG A 295 6.40 -15.07 -42.30
CA ARG A 295 5.51 -13.99 -42.75
C ARG A 295 6.21 -12.91 -43.59
N ASP A 296 7.55 -12.86 -43.56
CA ASP A 296 8.36 -12.01 -44.44
C ASP A 296 8.61 -12.64 -45.82
N GLY A 297 8.02 -13.81 -46.09
CA GLY A 297 8.07 -14.52 -47.36
C GLY A 297 9.28 -15.44 -47.54
N GLN A 298 10.04 -15.73 -46.48
CA GLN A 298 11.16 -16.67 -46.56
C GLN A 298 10.72 -18.12 -46.34
N GLN A 299 11.41 -19.04 -47.01
CA GLN A 299 11.29 -20.48 -46.79
C GLN A 299 12.57 -20.99 -46.13
N HIS A 300 12.41 -21.75 -45.05
CA HIS A 300 13.49 -22.39 -44.33
C HIS A 300 13.30 -23.89 -44.29
N THR A 301 14.06 -24.61 -45.12
CA THR A 301 14.11 -26.07 -45.07
C THR A 301 15.03 -26.52 -43.93
N VAL A 302 14.49 -27.23 -42.97
CA VAL A 302 15.22 -27.79 -41.82
C VAL A 302 15.10 -29.31 -41.80
N PHE A 303 16.19 -29.98 -41.46
CA PHE A 303 16.15 -31.43 -41.21
C PHE A 303 15.65 -31.65 -39.78
N VAL A 304 14.65 -32.51 -39.63
CA VAL A 304 14.00 -32.82 -38.36
C VAL A 304 14.04 -34.32 -38.16
N ASP A 305 14.65 -34.78 -37.07
CA ASP A 305 14.57 -36.15 -36.59
C ASP A 305 13.61 -36.25 -35.41
N LEU A 306 12.40 -36.75 -35.65
CA LEU A 306 11.40 -36.96 -34.60
C LEU A 306 11.84 -38.04 -33.59
N GLY A 307 12.90 -38.80 -33.84
CA GLY A 307 13.54 -39.67 -32.86
C GLY A 307 14.43 -38.92 -31.86
N ASP A 308 14.91 -37.74 -32.23
CA ASP A 308 15.68 -36.85 -31.36
C ASP A 308 14.74 -36.04 -30.43
N PRO A 309 14.98 -36.01 -29.11
CA PRO A 309 14.11 -35.29 -28.18
C PRO A 309 14.02 -33.78 -28.42
N HIS A 310 15.09 -33.15 -28.91
CA HIS A 310 15.13 -31.71 -29.16
C HIS A 310 14.29 -31.36 -30.39
N ASP A 311 14.50 -32.08 -31.49
CA ASP A 311 13.71 -31.93 -32.71
C ASP A 311 12.23 -32.27 -32.50
N ARG A 312 11.93 -33.28 -31.68
CA ARG A 312 10.56 -33.62 -31.30
C ARG A 312 9.89 -32.50 -30.51
N GLN A 313 10.59 -31.91 -29.54
CA GLN A 313 10.07 -30.80 -28.75
C GLN A 313 9.78 -29.59 -29.64
N GLY A 314 10.68 -29.25 -30.56
CA GLY A 314 10.47 -28.21 -31.56
C GLY A 314 9.26 -28.45 -32.44
N TYR A 315 9.16 -29.67 -32.98
CA TYR A 315 8.05 -30.07 -33.85
C TYR A 315 6.70 -30.01 -33.13
N ASP A 316 6.63 -30.47 -31.88
CA ASP A 316 5.40 -30.39 -31.09
C ASP A 316 5.01 -28.94 -30.78
N ALA A 317 5.98 -28.03 -30.58
CA ALA A 317 5.72 -26.60 -30.44
C ALA A 317 5.19 -25.95 -31.73
N LEU A 318 5.71 -26.33 -32.91
CA LEU A 318 5.12 -25.91 -34.20
C LEU A 318 3.68 -26.40 -34.34
N ARG A 319 3.40 -27.65 -33.94
CA ARG A 319 2.07 -28.24 -34.03
C ARG A 319 1.06 -27.62 -33.08
N GLU A 320 1.51 -27.21 -31.90
CA GLU A 320 0.71 -26.43 -30.97
C GLU A 320 0.40 -25.03 -31.53
N LEU A 321 1.37 -24.41 -32.22
CA LEU A 321 1.22 -23.07 -32.81
C LEU A 321 0.28 -23.04 -34.03
N LEU A 322 0.49 -23.93 -35.00
CA LEU A 322 -0.21 -23.93 -36.31
C LEU A 322 -1.50 -24.76 -36.30
N GLY A 323 -1.68 -25.62 -35.29
CA GLY A 323 -2.81 -26.54 -35.22
C GLY A 323 -2.62 -27.83 -36.04
N PRO A 324 -3.47 -28.84 -35.82
CA PRO A 324 -3.26 -30.21 -36.30
C PRO A 324 -3.47 -30.43 -37.81
N GLY A 325 -3.92 -29.42 -38.56
CA GLY A 325 -4.22 -29.51 -40.00
C GLY A 325 -3.23 -28.78 -40.92
N GLU A 326 -2.24 -28.09 -40.34
CA GLU A 326 -1.33 -27.18 -41.06
C GLU A 326 0.14 -27.66 -41.00
N LEU A 327 0.37 -28.96 -40.76
CA LEU A 327 1.68 -29.65 -40.71
C LEU A 327 1.66 -31.03 -41.36
#